data_AF-A0AAW2W4J7-F1
#
_entry.id   AF-A0AAW2W4J7-F1
#
_cell.length_a   1.000
_cell.length_b   1.000
_cell.length_c   1.000
_cell.angle_alpha   90.00
_cell.angle_beta   90.00
_cell.angle_gamma   90.00
#
_symmetry.space_group_name_H-M   'P 1'
#
loop_
_entity.id
_entity.type
_entity.pdbx_description
1 polymer ?
#
loop_
_entity_poly.entity_id
_entity_poly.type
_entity_poly.pdbx_seq_one_letter_code
_entity_poly.pdbx_strand_id
1 'polypeptide(L)'
;MSPSLASQTLVNAKKLGMMIKGYAWIMTSKAMNSIDLHDTLICEAMEGVIGLRSLPIFHASTQSRGFTLRWRKEFRLYEPDMEIREVDVVGVQAYDAVWGLADAIERAEMKPSKKKVQVKVLDLGRLRVSNSGAALSSEISRSKFIGLGGEFRLMNRKLVRETYEIVNVMGKGGRLFWTSAFGFSKDLYDHHRHDHEFNESSSSTLDIIWPGLSLNAPTSRLVQMSGRKYRFLVPGKAIPEFVAVHYDQERNETTFDGFSIDVFRAAIARLPYDVSVEFITFVNGSYNDVVMEVYLQGYDGAVADITINANRSQYVDFSLPYTDLGVAVVAKSDVKDPWFFLRPLRPELWIISGCLFVLTGFVV
;
A
#
# COMPACT_ATOMS: atom_id res chain seq x y z
N MET A 1 -8.23 8.45 -8.18
CA MET A 1 -9.19 7.60 -7.42
C MET A 1 -10.49 8.37 -7.21
N SER A 2 -11.63 7.67 -7.17
CA SER A 2 -12.89 8.26 -6.71
C SER A 2 -12.86 8.43 -5.18
N PRO A 3 -13.64 9.37 -4.62
CA PRO A 3 -13.77 9.54 -3.18
C PRO A 3 -14.21 8.26 -2.46
N SER A 4 -15.21 7.56 -3.03
CA SER A 4 -15.72 6.28 -2.49
C SER A 4 -14.63 5.21 -2.38
N LEU A 5 -13.78 5.11 -3.39
CA LEU A 5 -12.68 4.15 -3.39
C LEU A 5 -11.61 4.52 -2.36
N ALA A 6 -11.35 5.81 -2.16
CA ALA A 6 -10.40 6.27 -1.14
C ALA A 6 -10.86 5.87 0.27
N SER A 7 -12.13 6.12 0.61
CA SER A 7 -12.71 5.70 1.89
C SER A 7 -12.66 4.18 2.07
N GLN A 8 -13.08 3.41 1.06
CA GLN A 8 -13.01 1.94 1.12
C GLN A 8 -11.59 1.41 1.28
N THR A 9 -10.60 2.06 0.66
CA THR A 9 -9.19 1.67 0.78
C THR A 9 -8.71 1.82 2.23
N LEU A 10 -9.04 2.93 2.89
CA LEU A 10 -8.64 3.18 4.28
C LEU A 10 -9.35 2.24 5.26
N VAL A 11 -10.63 1.95 5.03
CA VAL A 11 -11.37 0.94 5.81
C VAL A 11 -10.74 -0.44 5.69
N ASN A 12 -10.38 -0.86 4.47
CA ASN A 12 -9.72 -2.15 4.26
C ASN A 12 -8.29 -2.16 4.82
N ALA A 13 -7.55 -1.07 4.70
CA ALA A 13 -6.23 -0.92 5.31
C ALA A 13 -6.31 -1.10 6.84
N LYS A 14 -7.33 -0.53 7.50
CA LYS A 14 -7.55 -0.75 8.94
C LYS A 14 -7.79 -2.22 9.26
N LYS A 15 -8.65 -2.91 8.49
CA LYS A 15 -8.91 -4.36 8.66
C LYS A 15 -7.66 -5.22 8.48
N LEU A 16 -6.76 -4.81 7.59
CA LEU A 16 -5.48 -5.47 7.34
C LEU A 16 -4.38 -5.10 8.36
N GLY A 17 -4.69 -4.29 9.37
CA GLY A 17 -3.71 -3.86 10.36
C GLY A 17 -2.70 -2.83 9.85
N MET A 18 -3.01 -2.14 8.75
CA MET A 18 -2.15 -1.11 8.13
C MET A 18 -2.44 0.32 8.64
N MET A 19 -3.21 0.45 9.72
CA MET A 19 -3.56 1.72 10.38
C MET A 19 -3.00 1.77 11.82
N ILE A 20 -1.82 1.19 12.02
CA ILE A 20 -1.12 1.12 13.32
C ILE A 20 0.20 1.90 13.28
N LYS A 21 0.90 1.97 14.41
CA LYS A 21 2.20 2.65 14.52
C LYS A 21 3.18 2.11 13.48
N GLY A 22 3.83 3.01 12.74
CA GLY A 22 4.78 2.67 11.66
C GLY A 22 4.23 2.88 10.25
N TYR A 23 2.93 3.15 10.10
CA TYR A 23 2.32 3.52 8.82
C TYR A 23 2.16 5.04 8.69
N ALA A 24 2.17 5.53 7.46
CA ALA A 24 1.82 6.91 7.12
C ALA A 24 0.88 6.90 5.93
N TRP A 25 -0.27 7.57 6.07
CA TRP A 25 -1.26 7.71 5.01
C TRP A 25 -1.43 9.18 4.66
N ILE A 26 -1.19 9.51 3.40
CA ILE A 26 -1.34 10.87 2.87
C ILE A 26 -2.43 10.84 1.81
N MET A 27 -3.43 11.70 1.98
CA MET A 27 -4.57 11.79 1.10
C MET A 27 -4.56 13.10 0.31
N THR A 28 -4.76 12.97 -1.00
CA THR A 28 -4.82 14.12 -1.91
C THR A 28 -6.05 14.99 -1.69
N SER A 29 -5.98 16.25 -2.12
CA SER A 29 -7.08 17.22 -2.05
C SER A 29 -8.38 16.74 -2.67
N LYS A 30 -8.30 16.04 -3.80
CA LYS A 30 -9.49 15.51 -4.46
C LYS A 30 -10.25 14.49 -3.61
N ALA A 31 -9.53 13.64 -2.87
CA ALA A 31 -10.16 12.63 -2.03
C ALA A 31 -10.65 13.24 -0.71
N MET A 32 -9.82 14.07 -0.05
CA MET A 32 -10.17 14.72 1.21
C MET A 32 -11.38 15.65 1.11
N ASN A 33 -11.49 16.43 0.02
CA ASN A 33 -12.59 17.39 -0.16
C ASN A 33 -13.96 16.72 -0.34
N SER A 34 -14.00 15.42 -0.61
CA SER A 34 -15.22 14.66 -0.89
C SER A 34 -15.56 13.65 0.20
N ILE A 35 -14.74 13.54 1.25
CA ILE A 35 -15.02 12.68 2.40
C ILE A 35 -15.85 13.48 3.39
N ASP A 36 -16.95 12.86 3.82
CA ASP A 36 -17.75 13.40 4.91
C ASP A 36 -17.07 13.09 6.23
N LEU A 37 -16.47 14.12 6.84
CA LEU A 37 -15.84 14.00 8.17
C LEU A 37 -16.89 13.88 9.30
N HIS A 38 -18.18 13.93 9.00
CA HIS A 38 -19.25 13.65 9.95
C HIS A 38 -19.61 12.16 10.03
N ASP A 39 -19.18 11.33 9.08
CA ASP A 39 -19.34 9.88 9.15
C ASP A 39 -18.33 9.32 10.16
N THR A 40 -18.84 8.91 11.32
CA THR A 40 -18.03 8.38 12.44
C THR A 40 -17.25 7.14 12.05
N LEU A 41 -17.82 6.25 11.22
CA LEU A 41 -17.16 4.99 10.83
C LEU A 41 -15.97 5.26 9.91
N ILE A 42 -16.11 6.22 8.99
CA ILE A 42 -15.03 6.63 8.09
C ILE A 42 -13.96 7.36 8.88
N CYS A 43 -14.33 8.29 9.77
CA CYS A 43 -13.38 9.02 10.62
C CYS A 43 -12.58 8.10 11.54
N GLU A 44 -13.21 7.13 12.19
CA GLU A 44 -12.52 6.11 13.00
C GLU A 44 -11.58 5.26 12.15
N ALA A 45 -11.94 4.97 10.89
CA ALA A 45 -11.07 4.22 9.99
C ALA A 45 -9.85 5.02 9.54
N MET A 46 -9.90 6.34 9.64
CA MET A 46 -8.93 7.29 9.11
C MET A 46 -8.07 7.96 10.19
N GLU A 47 -8.10 7.44 11.42
CA GLU A 47 -7.30 7.98 12.52
C GLU A 47 -5.80 8.02 12.16
N GLY A 48 -5.23 9.22 12.21
CA GLY A 48 -3.83 9.50 11.88
C GLY A 48 -3.54 9.68 10.39
N VAL A 49 -4.56 9.73 9.53
CA VAL A 49 -4.40 10.08 8.11
C VAL A 49 -4.18 11.58 7.95
N ILE A 50 -3.21 11.97 7.13
CA ILE A 50 -2.99 13.36 6.76
C ILE A 50 -3.67 13.64 5.43
N GLY A 51 -4.65 14.53 5.43
CA GLY A 51 -5.34 14.98 4.23
C GLY A 51 -4.94 16.39 3.84
N LEU A 52 -4.74 16.62 2.54
CA LEU A 52 -4.76 17.97 1.99
C LEU A 52 -6.22 18.34 1.77
N ARG A 53 -6.72 19.44 2.33
CA ARG A 53 -8.04 19.99 2.02
C ARG A 53 -7.84 21.28 1.24
N SER A 54 -8.50 21.42 0.10
CA SER A 54 -8.54 22.72 -0.57
C SER A 54 -9.47 23.60 0.23
N LEU A 55 -8.91 24.48 1.07
CA LEU A 55 -9.70 25.46 1.79
C LEU A 55 -10.05 26.60 0.83
N PRO A 56 -11.33 26.83 0.52
CA PRO A 56 -11.73 28.11 0.00
C PRO A 56 -11.60 29.13 1.13
N ILE A 57 -11.01 30.30 0.85
CA ILE A 57 -10.92 31.45 1.79
C ILE A 57 -12.32 31.85 2.34
N PHE A 58 -13.38 31.37 1.67
CA PHE A 58 -14.77 31.26 2.12
C PHE A 58 -15.02 31.06 3.62
N HIS A 59 -14.24 30.28 4.37
CA HIS A 59 -14.65 29.94 5.75
C HIS A 59 -14.65 31.11 6.76
N ALA A 60 -14.16 32.31 6.42
CA ALA A 60 -14.14 33.44 7.36
C ALA A 60 -14.55 34.82 6.80
N SER A 61 -15.00 34.93 5.54
CA SER A 61 -15.44 36.22 4.99
C SER A 61 -16.92 36.53 5.31
N THR A 62 -17.30 37.80 5.40
CA THR A 62 -18.70 38.21 5.55
C THR A 62 -19.56 37.81 4.34
N GLN A 63 -18.95 37.76 3.15
CA GLN A 63 -19.59 37.38 1.89
C GLN A 63 -20.01 35.91 1.86
N SER A 64 -19.20 35.02 2.45
CA SER A 64 -19.51 33.59 2.52
C SER A 64 -20.70 33.29 3.40
N ARG A 65 -20.80 33.93 4.58
CA ARG A 65 -21.93 33.77 5.49
C ARG A 65 -23.24 34.18 4.82
N GLY A 66 -23.23 35.27 4.04
CA GLY A 66 -24.37 35.69 3.25
C GLY A 66 -24.76 34.68 2.17
N PHE A 67 -23.79 34.09 1.48
CA PHE A 67 -24.04 33.05 0.49
C PHE A 67 -24.58 31.76 1.12
N THR A 68 -23.97 31.27 2.20
CA THR A 68 -24.43 30.07 2.92
C THR A 68 -25.88 30.23 3.39
N LEU A 69 -26.27 31.39 3.90
CA LEU A 69 -27.66 31.65 4.31
C LEU A 69 -28.62 31.59 3.11
N ARG A 70 -28.25 32.19 1.97
CA ARG A 70 -29.07 32.11 0.74
C ARG A 70 -29.17 30.69 0.21
N TRP A 71 -28.04 29.97 0.15
CA TRP A 71 -27.99 28.57 -0.25
C TRP A 71 -28.92 27.70 0.60
N ARG A 72 -28.81 27.79 1.93
CA ARG A 72 -29.68 27.02 2.83
C ARG A 72 -31.15 27.35 2.67
N LYS A 73 -31.51 28.60 2.35
CA LYS A 73 -32.89 29.01 2.08
C LYS A 73 -33.42 28.39 0.79
N GLU A 74 -32.67 28.52 -0.30
CA GLU A 74 -33.05 27.95 -1.60
C GLU A 74 -33.10 26.42 -1.56
N PHE A 75 -32.12 25.77 -0.92
CA PHE A 75 -32.07 24.31 -0.81
C PHE A 75 -33.32 23.75 -0.13
N ARG A 76 -33.78 24.37 0.97
CA ARG A 76 -35.03 23.96 1.64
C ARG A 76 -36.28 24.14 0.77
N LEU A 77 -36.25 25.08 -0.18
CA LEU A 77 -37.39 25.33 -1.06
C LEU A 77 -37.52 24.25 -2.14
N TYR A 78 -36.38 23.83 -2.71
CA TYR A 78 -36.35 22.84 -3.79
C TYR A 78 -36.28 21.39 -3.30
N GLU A 79 -35.63 21.15 -2.16
CA GLU A 79 -35.39 19.82 -1.57
C GLU A 79 -35.79 19.84 -0.08
N PRO A 80 -37.10 19.91 0.25
CA PRO A 80 -37.57 20.12 1.62
C PRO A 80 -37.30 18.93 2.56
N ASP A 81 -37.25 17.71 2.01
CA ASP A 81 -37.13 16.46 2.78
C ASP A 81 -35.68 16.01 2.99
N MET A 82 -34.70 16.72 2.44
CA MET A 82 -33.28 16.35 2.50
C MET A 82 -32.54 17.17 3.57
N GLU A 83 -31.61 16.53 4.28
CA GLU A 83 -30.71 17.24 5.19
C GLU A 83 -29.93 18.33 4.43
N ILE A 84 -29.82 19.50 5.05
CA ILE A 84 -29.15 20.66 4.46
C ILE A 84 -27.68 20.31 4.25
N ARG A 85 -27.29 20.13 3.00
CA ARG A 85 -25.89 19.98 2.62
C ARG A 85 -25.22 21.35 2.56
N GLU A 86 -24.12 21.49 3.28
CA GLU A 86 -23.23 22.64 3.10
C GLU A 86 -22.63 22.61 1.68
N VAL A 87 -22.29 23.79 1.15
CA VAL A 87 -21.71 23.88 -0.19
C VAL A 87 -20.30 23.34 -0.13
N ASP A 88 -20.07 22.28 -0.89
CA ASP A 88 -18.77 21.65 -0.98
C ASP A 88 -17.79 22.50 -1.82
N VAL A 89 -16.52 22.12 -1.77
CA VAL A 89 -15.46 22.85 -2.49
C VAL A 89 -15.69 22.83 -4.01
N VAL A 90 -16.38 21.82 -4.54
CA VAL A 90 -16.73 21.75 -5.97
C VAL A 90 -17.86 22.73 -6.30
N GLY A 91 -18.88 22.85 -5.46
CA GLY A 91 -19.97 23.80 -5.59
C GLY A 91 -19.47 25.25 -5.56
N VAL A 92 -18.55 25.57 -4.66
CA VAL A 92 -17.88 26.88 -4.62
C VAL A 92 -17.16 27.18 -5.94
N GLN A 93 -16.44 26.18 -6.50
CA GLN A 93 -15.77 26.35 -7.78
C GLN A 93 -16.74 26.52 -8.95
N ALA A 94 -17.85 25.78 -8.94
CA ALA A 94 -18.86 25.90 -9.98
C ALA A 94 -19.47 27.31 -9.97
N TYR A 95 -19.73 27.86 -8.78
CA TYR A 95 -20.19 29.24 -8.63
C TYR A 95 -19.19 30.24 -9.19
N ASP A 96 -17.92 30.16 -8.79
CA ASP A 96 -16.87 31.07 -9.27
C ASP A 96 -16.63 30.91 -10.78
N ALA A 97 -16.71 29.70 -11.31
CA ALA A 97 -16.57 29.46 -12.75
C ALA A 97 -17.70 30.11 -13.55
N VAL A 98 -18.94 30.05 -13.07
CA VAL A 98 -20.09 30.71 -13.71
C VAL A 98 -19.96 32.23 -13.59
N TRP A 99 -19.50 32.74 -12.45
CA TRP A 99 -19.24 34.18 -12.27
C TRP A 99 -18.15 34.67 -13.23
N GLY A 100 -17.02 33.97 -13.32
CA GLY A 100 -15.94 34.29 -14.24
C GLY A 100 -16.38 34.23 -15.71
N LEU A 101 -17.26 33.29 -16.05
CA LEU A 101 -17.85 33.22 -17.38
C LEU A 101 -18.75 34.43 -17.67
N ALA A 102 -19.59 34.84 -16.71
CA ALA A 102 -20.46 36.00 -16.86
C ALA A 102 -19.65 37.29 -17.04
N ASP A 103 -18.65 37.53 -16.19
CA ASP A 103 -17.74 38.68 -16.29
C ASP A 103 -16.98 38.68 -17.64
N ALA A 104 -16.52 37.52 -18.11
CA ALA A 104 -15.85 37.41 -19.41
C ALA A 104 -16.79 37.70 -20.60
N ILE A 105 -18.07 37.29 -20.53
CA ILE A 105 -19.07 37.59 -21.55
C ILE A 105 -19.35 39.10 -21.62
N GLU A 106 -19.44 39.75 -20.46
CA GLU A 106 -19.64 41.20 -20.36
C GLU A 106 -18.45 41.97 -20.91
N ARG A 107 -17.21 41.59 -20.53
CA ARG A 107 -15.98 42.21 -21.05
C ARG A 107 -15.76 42.01 -22.54
N ALA A 108 -16.17 40.85 -23.07
CA ALA A 108 -16.10 40.55 -24.50
C ALA A 108 -17.19 41.27 -25.32
N GLU A 109 -18.05 42.08 -24.67
CA GLU A 109 -19.17 42.81 -25.27
C GLU A 109 -20.07 41.92 -26.14
N MET A 110 -20.25 40.66 -25.71
CA MET A 110 -20.99 39.69 -26.49
C MET A 110 -22.47 40.05 -26.48
N LYS A 111 -22.99 40.43 -27.65
CA LYS A 111 -24.42 40.70 -27.81
C LYS A 111 -25.20 39.38 -27.82
N PRO A 112 -26.32 39.28 -27.08
CA PRO A 112 -27.15 38.09 -27.12
C PRO A 112 -27.67 37.86 -28.54
N SER A 113 -27.35 36.69 -29.11
CA SER A 113 -27.85 36.31 -30.43
C SER A 113 -29.33 35.95 -30.32
N LYS A 114 -30.19 36.65 -31.07
CA LYS A 114 -31.62 36.34 -31.17
C LYS A 114 -31.91 35.09 -32.02
N LYS A 115 -30.90 34.53 -32.69
CA LYS A 115 -31.06 33.31 -33.50
C LYS A 115 -31.00 32.08 -32.60
N LYS A 116 -32.15 31.41 -32.43
CA LYS A 116 -32.18 30.05 -31.86
C LYS A 116 -31.45 29.11 -32.81
N VAL A 117 -30.27 28.65 -32.42
CA VAL A 117 -29.55 27.61 -33.16
C VAL A 117 -30.13 26.26 -32.71
N GLN A 118 -30.87 25.58 -33.59
CA GLN A 118 -31.23 24.18 -33.38
C GLN A 118 -30.06 23.32 -33.85
N VAL A 119 -29.30 22.76 -32.91
CA VAL A 119 -28.22 21.81 -33.21
C VAL A 119 -28.81 20.40 -33.20
N LYS A 120 -28.83 19.72 -34.35
CA LYS A 120 -29.10 18.27 -34.41
C LYS A 120 -27.80 17.52 -34.12
N VAL A 121 -27.86 16.45 -33.34
CA VAL A 121 -26.70 15.64 -32.89
C VAL A 121 -25.82 15.17 -34.06
N LEU A 122 -26.39 14.98 -35.26
CA LEU A 122 -25.69 14.55 -36.49
C LEU A 122 -24.87 15.66 -37.19
N ASP A 123 -25.01 16.94 -36.82
CA ASP A 123 -24.34 18.07 -37.50
C ASP A 123 -23.10 18.62 -36.73
N LEU A 124 -22.62 17.92 -35.70
CA LEU A 124 -21.45 18.35 -34.90
C LEU A 124 -20.19 18.58 -35.77
N GLY A 125 -19.98 17.77 -36.82
CA GLY A 125 -18.84 17.91 -37.74
C GLY A 125 -18.95 19.10 -38.71
N ARG A 126 -20.09 19.78 -38.78
CA ARG A 126 -20.34 20.95 -39.66
C ARG A 126 -20.33 22.28 -38.89
N LEU A 127 -20.08 22.26 -37.59
CA LEU A 127 -20.02 23.48 -36.78
C LEU A 127 -18.80 24.31 -37.19
N ARG A 128 -19.07 25.54 -37.64
CA ARG A 128 -18.00 26.53 -37.90
C ARG A 128 -17.53 27.12 -36.57
N VAL A 129 -16.25 27.52 -36.54
CA VAL A 129 -15.67 28.25 -35.41
C VAL A 129 -16.44 29.57 -35.21
N SER A 130 -16.81 29.87 -33.97
CA SER A 130 -17.52 31.11 -33.63
C SER A 130 -16.61 32.33 -33.82
N ASN A 131 -17.11 33.36 -34.51
CA ASN A 131 -16.41 34.63 -34.70
C ASN A 131 -16.14 35.36 -33.37
N SER A 132 -16.98 35.15 -32.35
CA SER A 132 -16.83 35.74 -31.01
C SER A 132 -16.06 34.83 -30.05
N GLY A 133 -15.79 33.58 -30.44
CA GLY A 133 -15.17 32.57 -29.56
C GLY A 133 -13.74 32.92 -29.15
N ALA A 134 -12.97 33.54 -30.04
CA ALA A 134 -11.60 33.96 -29.73
C ALA A 134 -11.56 35.12 -28.71
N ALA A 135 -12.46 36.10 -28.85
CA ALA A 135 -12.59 37.20 -27.91
C ALA A 135 -13.00 36.69 -26.52
N LEU A 136 -14.03 35.84 -26.44
CA LEU A 136 -14.47 35.22 -25.19
C LEU A 136 -13.35 34.38 -24.55
N SER A 137 -12.64 33.56 -25.34
CA SER A 137 -11.53 32.75 -24.82
C SER A 137 -10.39 33.61 -24.28
N SER A 138 -10.14 34.79 -24.87
CA SER A 138 -9.16 35.75 -24.37
C SER A 138 -9.60 36.32 -23.03
N GLU A 139 -10.85 36.78 -22.92
CA GLU A 139 -11.38 37.34 -21.67
C GLU A 139 -11.45 36.31 -20.55
N ILE A 140 -11.88 35.08 -20.82
CA ILE A 140 -11.83 33.98 -19.85
C ILE A 140 -10.40 33.77 -19.36
N SER A 141 -9.41 33.77 -20.26
CA SER A 141 -8.01 33.56 -19.87
C SER A 141 -7.45 34.72 -19.03
N ARG A 142 -8.05 35.91 -19.12
CA ARG A 142 -7.69 37.13 -18.37
C ARG A 142 -8.52 37.33 -17.10
N SER A 143 -9.52 36.48 -16.85
CA SER A 143 -10.40 36.60 -15.68
C SER A 143 -9.58 36.60 -14.38
N LYS A 144 -9.71 37.70 -13.65
CA LYS A 144 -9.10 37.92 -12.34
C LYS A 144 -10.10 38.63 -11.44
N PHE A 145 -10.60 37.94 -10.43
CA PHE A 145 -11.56 38.50 -9.48
C PHE A 145 -11.48 37.77 -8.14
N ILE A 146 -12.14 38.32 -7.12
CA ILE A 146 -12.29 37.66 -5.82
C ILE A 146 -13.65 36.97 -5.80
N GLY A 147 -13.65 35.65 -5.85
CA GLY A 147 -14.83 34.80 -5.78
C GLY A 147 -15.10 34.29 -4.37
N LEU A 148 -16.05 33.37 -4.24
CA LEU A 148 -16.33 32.67 -2.98
C LEU A 148 -15.13 31.82 -2.55
N GLY A 149 -14.41 31.23 -3.49
CA GLY A 149 -13.23 30.41 -3.25
C GLY A 149 -11.96 31.18 -2.87
N GLY A 150 -11.98 32.52 -2.95
CA GLY A 150 -10.80 33.37 -2.86
C GLY A 150 -10.45 34.02 -4.19
N GLU A 151 -9.17 34.34 -4.40
CA GLU A 151 -8.74 34.92 -5.67
C GLU A 151 -8.87 33.88 -6.80
N PHE A 152 -9.68 34.21 -7.80
CA PHE A 152 -9.80 33.46 -9.04
C PHE A 152 -8.81 34.03 -10.05
N ARG A 153 -7.85 33.20 -10.48
CA ARG A 153 -6.86 33.56 -11.50
C ARG A 153 -6.53 32.35 -12.36
N LEU A 154 -6.55 32.53 -13.68
CA LEU A 154 -6.17 31.51 -14.65
C LEU A 154 -4.76 31.79 -15.19
N MET A 155 -3.84 30.83 -15.02
CA MET A 155 -2.54 30.84 -15.69
C MET A 155 -2.48 29.65 -16.64
N ASN A 156 -2.15 29.90 -17.91
CA ASN A 156 -2.16 28.86 -18.96
C ASN A 156 -3.47 28.06 -19.01
N ARG A 157 -4.61 28.74 -18.82
CA ARG A 157 -5.96 28.15 -18.75
C ARG A 157 -6.18 27.16 -17.60
N LYS A 158 -5.35 27.20 -16.56
CA LYS A 158 -5.51 26.42 -15.33
C LYS A 158 -5.75 27.35 -14.15
N LEU A 159 -6.67 26.96 -13.28
CA LEU A 159 -6.92 27.67 -12.03
C LEU A 159 -5.70 27.54 -11.13
N VAL A 160 -5.10 28.67 -10.78
CA VAL A 160 -4.02 28.73 -9.80
C VAL A 160 -4.64 28.77 -8.42
N ARG A 161 -4.22 27.84 -7.56
CA ARG A 161 -4.56 27.87 -6.13
C ARG A 161 -3.29 28.01 -5.34
N GLU A 162 -3.30 29.00 -4.47
CA GLU A 162 -2.14 29.35 -3.67
C GLU A 162 -2.24 28.81 -2.24
N THR A 163 -3.36 28.18 -1.85
CA THR A 163 -3.61 27.77 -0.46
C THR A 163 -4.21 26.37 -0.33
N TYR A 164 -3.62 25.57 0.55
CA TYR A 164 -4.15 24.29 1.01
C TYR A 164 -4.18 24.26 2.53
N GLU A 165 -5.18 23.60 3.11
CA GLU A 165 -5.17 23.23 4.52
C GLU A 165 -4.67 21.80 4.64
N ILE A 166 -3.86 21.54 5.65
CA ILE A 166 -3.40 20.21 6.01
C ILE A 166 -4.19 19.81 7.25
N VAL A 167 -4.99 18.77 7.07
CA VAL A 167 -5.87 18.22 8.08
C VAL A 167 -5.26 16.91 8.55
N ASN A 168 -4.96 16.80 9.84
CA ASN A 168 -4.71 15.51 10.47
C ASN A 168 -6.05 14.98 11.00
N VAL A 169 -6.48 13.81 10.50
CA VAL A 169 -7.74 13.18 10.92
C VAL A 169 -7.55 12.54 12.29
N MET A 170 -7.66 13.36 13.33
CA MET A 170 -7.64 12.99 14.74
C MET A 170 -8.52 13.95 15.52
N GLY A 171 -9.25 13.45 16.53
CA GLY A 171 -10.21 14.23 17.32
C GLY A 171 -9.71 15.64 17.67
N LYS A 172 -10.37 16.67 17.12
CA LYS A 172 -10.05 18.10 17.26
C LYS A 172 -8.54 18.46 17.16
N GLY A 173 -7.78 17.72 16.34
CA GLY A 173 -6.37 18.01 16.06
C GLY A 173 -6.15 19.39 15.44
N GLY A 174 -4.98 19.99 15.71
CA GLY A 174 -4.61 21.32 15.22
C GLY A 174 -4.66 21.43 13.69
N ARG A 175 -4.96 22.63 13.19
CA ARG A 175 -4.99 22.95 11.76
C ARG A 175 -3.64 23.52 11.34
N LEU A 176 -3.15 23.08 10.18
CA LEU A 176 -1.99 23.67 9.51
C LEU A 176 -2.42 24.13 8.13
N PHE A 177 -1.85 25.24 7.66
CA PHE A 177 -2.07 25.79 6.35
C PHE A 177 -0.77 25.79 5.57
N TRP A 178 -0.85 25.55 4.26
CA TRP A 178 0.25 25.72 3.34
C TRP A 178 -0.13 26.75 2.30
N THR A 179 0.76 27.71 2.07
CA THR A 179 0.62 28.69 1.00
C THR A 179 1.84 28.69 0.07
N SER A 180 1.63 29.03 -1.20
CA SER A 180 2.73 29.13 -2.17
C SER A 180 3.73 30.23 -1.83
N ALA A 181 3.32 31.27 -1.09
CA ALA A 181 4.15 32.41 -0.75
C ALA A 181 4.95 32.21 0.55
N PHE A 182 4.36 31.53 1.54
CA PHE A 182 4.91 31.47 2.90
C PHE A 182 5.17 30.05 3.42
N GLY A 183 4.86 29.01 2.64
CA GLY A 183 5.03 27.63 3.09
C GLY A 183 4.02 27.25 4.19
N PHE A 184 4.46 26.47 5.19
CA PHE A 184 3.61 25.96 6.27
C PHE A 184 3.42 26.97 7.41
N SER A 185 2.17 27.29 7.76
CA SER A 185 1.80 28.18 8.86
C SER A 185 0.63 27.60 9.68
N LYS A 186 0.60 27.86 10.99
CA LYS A 186 -0.53 27.49 11.86
C LYS A 186 -1.71 28.47 11.75
N ASP A 187 -1.45 29.72 11.34
CA ASP A 187 -2.46 30.77 11.23
C ASP A 187 -2.57 31.33 9.81
N LEU A 188 -3.80 31.41 9.32
CA LEU A 188 -4.12 31.97 8.00
C LEU A 188 -4.06 33.52 7.99
N TYR A 189 -4.19 34.16 9.17
CA TYR A 189 -4.45 35.60 9.32
C TYR A 189 -3.33 36.44 9.97
N ASP A 190 -2.19 35.86 10.35
CA ASP A 190 -1.11 36.62 11.00
C ASP A 190 -0.23 37.42 10.00
N HIS A 191 -0.84 37.89 8.91
CA HIS A 191 -0.16 38.56 7.79
C HIS A 191 -0.38 40.08 7.77
N HIS A 192 -0.81 40.69 8.88
CA HIS A 192 -0.91 42.15 9.04
C HIS A 192 0.14 42.74 9.99
N ARG A 193 1.10 41.95 10.49
CA ARG A 193 2.23 42.50 11.24
C ARG A 193 3.43 42.65 10.32
N HIS A 194 3.65 43.91 9.93
CA HIS A 194 4.87 44.39 9.32
C HIS A 194 6.10 43.98 10.15
N ASP A 195 7.17 43.69 9.41
CA ASP A 195 8.56 43.64 9.85
C ASP A 195 8.91 42.58 10.88
N HIS A 196 9.14 41.34 10.44
CA HIS A 196 10.22 40.53 11.01
C HIS A 196 10.79 39.58 9.96
N GLU A 197 12.12 39.65 9.80
CA GLU A 197 12.93 38.70 9.06
C GLU A 197 12.57 37.27 9.45
N PHE A 198 12.41 36.43 8.43
CA PHE A 198 12.06 35.02 8.56
C PHE A 198 13.23 34.28 9.19
N ASN A 199 13.29 34.24 10.53
CA ASN A 199 14.18 33.34 11.24
C ASN A 199 13.66 31.91 11.03
N GLU A 200 14.42 31.09 10.29
CA GLU A 200 14.19 29.67 10.02
C GLU A 200 14.10 28.77 11.27
N SER A 201 14.09 29.33 12.48
CA SER A 201 14.27 28.61 13.75
C SER A 201 13.01 28.43 14.60
N SER A 202 11.85 29.00 14.23
CA SER A 202 10.57 28.62 14.86
C SER A 202 9.94 27.49 14.06
N SER A 203 10.43 26.26 14.26
CA SER A 203 9.84 25.06 13.68
C SER A 203 8.35 25.02 14.04
N SER A 204 7.49 25.37 13.08
CA SER A 204 6.02 25.34 13.21
C SER A 204 5.52 23.90 13.16
N THR A 205 6.19 23.01 13.89
CA THR A 205 5.95 21.58 13.91
C THR A 205 4.52 21.36 14.40
N LEU A 206 3.69 20.84 13.51
CA LEU A 206 2.41 20.28 13.86
C LEU A 206 2.71 19.04 14.70
N ASP A 207 2.01 18.87 15.82
CA ASP A 207 2.00 17.58 16.52
C ASP A 207 1.18 16.61 15.65
N ILE A 208 1.82 16.13 14.58
CA ILE A 208 1.23 15.15 13.68
C ILE A 208 1.15 13.84 14.44
N ILE A 209 -0.07 13.48 14.79
CA ILE A 209 -0.41 12.16 15.26
C ILE A 209 -0.55 11.25 14.04
N TRP A 210 0.35 10.29 13.92
CA TRP A 210 0.34 9.22 12.93
C TRP A 210 -0.57 8.06 13.39
N PRO A 211 -0.93 7.13 12.49
CA PRO A 211 -1.71 5.94 12.83
C PRO A 211 -1.12 5.20 14.03
N GLY A 212 -2.00 4.62 14.86
CA GLY A 212 -1.60 4.04 16.15
C GLY A 212 -1.20 5.07 17.22
N LEU A 213 -1.70 6.31 17.12
CA LEU A 213 -1.49 7.40 18.09
C LEU A 213 -0.01 7.79 18.28
N SER A 214 0.81 7.64 17.24
CA SER A 214 2.24 7.92 17.33
C SER A 214 2.55 9.38 16.99
N LEU A 215 3.31 10.08 17.84
CA LEU A 215 3.80 11.44 17.53
C LEU A 215 5.05 11.43 16.62
N ASN A 216 5.68 10.27 16.46
CA ASN A 216 6.89 10.13 15.67
C ASN A 216 6.52 9.70 14.25
N ALA A 217 7.04 10.44 13.27
CA ALA A 217 6.90 10.05 11.88
C ALA A 217 7.56 8.69 11.62
N PRO A 218 6.94 7.81 10.81
CA PRO A 218 7.55 6.54 10.46
C PRO A 218 8.87 6.78 9.73
N THR A 219 9.93 6.16 10.23
CA THR A 219 11.32 6.45 9.88
C THR A 219 11.80 5.73 8.62
N SER A 220 11.09 4.70 8.16
CA SER A 220 11.41 3.94 6.95
C SER A 220 10.26 3.96 5.93
N ARG A 221 10.61 4.10 4.64
CA ARG A 221 9.69 3.85 3.50
C ARG A 221 9.25 2.38 3.40
N LEU A 222 10.03 1.50 4.02
CA LEU A 222 9.84 0.06 4.04
C LEU A 222 9.17 -0.27 5.35
N VAL A 223 7.86 -0.47 5.25
CA VAL A 223 7.00 -0.94 6.33
C VAL A 223 7.65 -2.19 6.91
N GLN A 224 8.17 -2.09 8.13
CA GLN A 224 8.17 -3.24 9.01
C GLN A 224 6.68 -3.57 9.15
N MET A 225 6.24 -4.77 8.76
CA MET A 225 4.87 -5.26 8.99
C MET A 225 4.68 -5.46 10.51
N SER A 226 4.85 -4.37 11.24
CA SER A 226 5.24 -4.29 12.64
C SER A 226 3.99 -4.28 13.48
N GLY A 227 3.60 -5.48 13.89
CA GLY A 227 2.49 -5.72 14.80
C GLY A 227 2.09 -7.19 14.83
N ARG A 228 2.20 -7.88 13.69
CA ARG A 228 1.89 -9.32 13.57
C ARG A 228 3.17 -10.10 13.35
N LYS A 229 3.50 -11.01 14.27
CA LYS A 229 4.49 -12.06 14.02
C LYS A 229 3.86 -13.11 13.13
N TYR A 230 4.47 -13.40 11.99
CA TYR A 230 4.02 -14.49 11.13
C TYR A 230 4.39 -15.82 11.77
N ARG A 231 3.39 -16.67 11.98
CA ARG A 231 3.53 -17.93 12.69
C ARG A 231 3.72 -19.05 11.69
N PHE A 232 4.91 -19.65 11.69
CA PHE A 232 5.27 -20.77 10.82
C PHE A 232 5.34 -22.06 11.63
N LEU A 233 4.61 -23.07 11.17
CA LEU A 233 4.65 -24.40 11.77
C LEU A 233 5.90 -25.17 11.37
N VAL A 234 6.45 -25.88 12.35
CA VAL A 234 7.59 -26.78 12.19
C VAL A 234 7.19 -28.17 12.69
N PRO A 235 7.15 -29.21 11.85
CA PRO A 235 6.81 -30.56 12.29
C PRO A 235 7.81 -31.08 13.34
N GLY A 236 7.32 -31.59 14.47
CA GLY A 236 8.17 -32.10 15.54
C GLY A 236 8.87 -33.43 15.22
N LYS A 237 8.44 -34.12 14.14
CA LYS A 237 9.01 -35.40 13.66
C LYS A 237 9.83 -35.24 12.37
N ALA A 238 10.31 -34.04 12.10
CA ALA A 238 11.14 -33.77 10.93
C ALA A 238 12.52 -34.44 11.06
N ILE A 239 13.19 -34.62 9.92
CA ILE A 239 14.56 -35.14 9.88
C ILE A 239 15.51 -34.12 10.53
N PRO A 240 16.29 -34.50 11.57
CA PRO A 240 17.11 -33.56 12.35
C PRO A 240 18.07 -32.70 11.53
N GLU A 241 18.62 -33.23 10.44
CA GLU A 241 19.52 -32.51 9.55
C GLU A 241 18.82 -31.34 8.81
N PHE A 242 17.52 -31.49 8.54
CA PHE A 242 16.70 -30.47 7.90
C PHE A 242 16.07 -29.52 8.91
N VAL A 243 15.61 -30.07 10.04
CA VAL A 243 14.97 -29.33 11.12
C VAL A 243 15.30 -30.01 12.45
N ALA A 244 16.05 -29.32 13.29
CA ALA A 244 16.30 -29.66 14.67
C ALA A 244 15.55 -28.69 15.60
N VAL A 245 14.86 -29.24 16.60
CA VAL A 245 14.14 -28.47 17.61
C VAL A 245 14.81 -28.72 18.96
N HIS A 246 15.38 -27.68 19.55
CA HIS A 246 16.05 -27.75 20.85
C HIS A 246 15.24 -26.98 21.88
N TYR A 247 14.84 -27.67 22.95
CA TYR A 247 14.12 -27.08 24.07
C TYR A 247 15.10 -26.78 25.20
N ASP A 248 15.31 -25.50 25.49
CA ASP A 248 16.10 -25.04 26.63
C ASP A 248 15.19 -24.98 27.87
N GLN A 249 15.37 -25.93 28.79
CA GLN A 249 14.58 -26.01 30.02
C GLN A 249 14.87 -24.87 31.00
N GLU A 250 16.07 -24.28 30.97
CA GLU A 250 16.46 -23.21 31.90
C GLU A 250 15.88 -21.86 31.46
N ARG A 251 15.81 -21.63 30.15
CA ARG A 251 15.25 -20.40 29.57
C ARG A 251 13.78 -20.50 29.19
N ASN A 252 13.21 -21.71 29.20
CA ASN A 252 11.87 -21.99 28.68
C ASN A 252 11.70 -21.52 27.22
N GLU A 253 12.77 -21.65 26.42
CA GLU A 253 12.83 -21.20 25.03
C GLU A 253 13.01 -22.41 24.10
N THR A 254 12.25 -22.40 22.99
CA THR A 254 12.42 -23.39 21.92
C THR A 254 13.21 -22.75 20.79
N THR A 255 14.36 -23.34 20.47
CA THR A 255 15.20 -22.92 19.36
C THR A 255 15.08 -23.90 18.20
N PHE A 256 15.15 -23.34 17.00
CA PHE A 256 14.99 -24.07 15.74
C PHE A 256 16.26 -23.90 14.91
N ASP A 257 16.80 -25.02 14.45
CA ASP A 257 18.01 -25.11 13.64
C ASP A 257 17.81 -26.13 12.50
N GLY A 258 18.76 -26.25 11.58
CA GLY A 258 18.74 -27.20 10.48
C GLY A 258 18.61 -26.55 9.11
N PHE A 259 18.92 -27.31 8.06
CA PHE A 259 19.06 -26.81 6.70
C PHE A 259 17.82 -26.05 6.20
N SER A 260 16.60 -26.56 6.44
CA SER A 260 15.37 -25.92 5.98
C SER A 260 15.08 -24.60 6.71
N ILE A 261 15.46 -24.51 7.99
CA ILE A 261 15.32 -23.28 8.79
C ILE A 261 16.29 -22.21 8.28
N ASP A 262 17.53 -22.59 7.98
CA ASP A 262 18.54 -21.66 7.49
C ASP A 262 18.22 -21.12 6.10
N VAL A 263 17.75 -21.98 5.19
CA VAL A 263 17.27 -21.56 3.86
C VAL A 263 16.12 -20.56 4.00
N PHE A 264 15.16 -20.83 4.89
CA PHE A 264 14.04 -19.93 5.15
C PHE A 264 14.51 -18.58 5.71
N ARG A 265 15.38 -18.57 6.72
CA ARG A 265 15.96 -17.35 7.29
C ARG A 265 16.71 -16.54 6.24
N ALA A 266 17.50 -17.20 5.39
CA ALA A 266 18.22 -16.55 4.30
C ALA A 266 17.28 -15.96 3.24
N ALA A 267 16.14 -16.59 2.97
CA ALA A 267 15.11 -16.06 2.07
C ALA A 267 14.44 -14.82 2.66
N ILE A 268 14.03 -14.86 3.93
CA ILE A 268 13.44 -13.72 4.65
C ILE A 268 14.43 -12.54 4.71
N ALA A 269 15.70 -12.80 5.03
CA ALA A 269 16.73 -11.75 5.12
C ALA A 269 17.00 -11.01 3.79
N ARG A 270 16.61 -11.59 2.65
CA ARG A 270 16.73 -10.95 1.32
C ARG A 270 15.52 -10.11 0.94
N LEU A 271 14.43 -10.15 1.72
CA LEU A 271 13.27 -9.33 1.43
C LEU A 271 13.63 -7.84 1.60
N PRO A 272 13.09 -6.95 0.75
CA PRO A 272 13.37 -5.52 0.84
C PRO A 272 12.71 -4.87 2.06
N TYR A 273 12.00 -5.62 2.90
CA TYR A 273 11.29 -5.16 4.09
C TYR A 273 11.49 -6.16 5.23
N ASP A 274 11.35 -5.68 6.47
CA ASP A 274 11.54 -6.51 7.65
C ASP A 274 10.28 -7.31 8.00
N VAL A 275 10.45 -8.61 8.24
CA VAL A 275 9.38 -9.58 8.51
C VAL A 275 9.67 -10.27 9.84
N SER A 276 8.84 -10.02 10.84
CA SER A 276 8.92 -10.73 12.12
C SER A 276 8.29 -12.12 11.97
N VAL A 277 9.10 -13.16 12.16
CA VAL A 277 8.68 -14.56 12.09
C VAL A 277 8.78 -15.21 13.47
N GLU A 278 7.83 -16.09 13.77
CA GLU A 278 7.82 -16.98 14.92
C GLU A 278 7.65 -18.43 14.45
N PHE A 279 8.51 -19.33 14.91
CA PHE A 279 8.42 -20.75 14.64
C PHE A 279 7.69 -21.46 15.78
N ILE A 280 6.74 -22.33 15.44
CA ILE A 280 5.92 -23.07 16.40
C ILE A 280 6.05 -24.56 16.10
N THR A 281 6.47 -25.34 17.10
CA THR A 281 6.62 -26.78 16.96
C THR A 281 5.25 -27.48 16.96
N PHE A 282 5.05 -28.38 16.01
CA PHE A 282 3.87 -29.22 15.91
C PHE A 282 4.21 -30.64 16.36
N VAL A 283 4.04 -30.90 17.67
CA VAL A 283 4.54 -32.10 18.34
C VAL A 283 3.80 -33.37 17.91
N ASN A 284 2.48 -33.27 17.72
CA ASN A 284 1.59 -34.42 17.54
C ASN A 284 0.82 -34.38 16.22
N GLY A 285 1.52 -34.52 15.09
CA GLY A 285 0.87 -34.89 13.84
C GLY A 285 1.80 -35.14 12.68
N SER A 286 1.20 -35.52 11.57
CA SER A 286 1.85 -35.81 10.31
C SER A 286 2.08 -34.53 9.50
N TYR A 287 2.90 -34.62 8.45
CA TYR A 287 3.05 -33.53 7.48
C TYR A 287 1.71 -33.14 6.83
N ASN A 288 0.74 -34.05 6.73
CA ASN A 288 -0.57 -33.71 6.18
C ASN A 288 -1.38 -32.86 7.17
N ASP A 289 -1.22 -33.10 8.47
CA ASP A 289 -1.86 -32.30 9.51
C ASP A 289 -1.26 -30.88 9.55
N VAL A 290 0.07 -30.77 9.39
CA VAL A 290 0.73 -29.45 9.25
C VAL A 290 0.20 -28.67 8.05
N VAL A 291 0.03 -29.34 6.90
CA VAL A 291 -0.57 -28.72 5.71
C VAL A 291 -2.02 -28.30 5.97
N MET A 292 -2.79 -29.12 6.69
CA MET A 292 -4.19 -28.82 7.03
C MET A 292 -4.29 -27.61 7.96
N GLU A 293 -3.43 -27.48 8.95
CA GLU A 293 -3.39 -26.33 9.87
C GLU A 293 -3.10 -25.00 9.14
N VAL A 294 -2.27 -25.04 8.11
CA VAL A 294 -2.02 -23.89 7.23
C VAL A 294 -3.25 -23.60 6.37
N TYR A 295 -3.90 -24.62 5.79
CA TYR A 295 -5.12 -24.46 4.99
C TYR A 295 -6.28 -23.86 5.80
N LEU A 296 -6.46 -24.30 7.05
CA LEU A 296 -7.46 -23.78 7.99
C LEU A 296 -7.13 -22.37 8.49
N GLN A 297 -6.04 -21.76 8.02
CA GLN A 297 -5.56 -20.43 8.40
C GLN A 297 -5.26 -20.31 9.91
N GLY A 298 -4.97 -21.43 10.56
CA GLY A 298 -4.51 -21.46 11.95
C GLY A 298 -3.11 -20.86 12.08
N TYR A 299 -2.30 -20.96 11.02
CA TYR A 299 -0.92 -20.48 10.92
C TYR A 299 -0.67 -19.88 9.54
N ASP A 300 0.38 -19.07 9.42
CA ASP A 300 0.67 -18.32 8.19
C ASP A 300 1.48 -19.14 7.17
N GLY A 301 2.10 -20.24 7.61
CA GLY A 301 2.85 -21.16 6.75
C GLY A 301 3.49 -22.29 7.52
N ALA A 302 4.31 -23.10 6.84
CA ALA A 302 5.08 -24.17 7.44
C ALA A 302 6.50 -24.24 6.85
N VAL A 303 7.48 -24.61 7.67
CA VAL A 303 8.89 -24.73 7.27
C VAL A 303 9.40 -26.10 7.71
N ALA A 304 9.74 -26.94 6.73
CA ALA A 304 10.41 -28.22 6.93
C ALA A 304 10.88 -28.80 5.59
N ASP A 305 11.35 -30.05 5.63
CA ASP A 305 11.52 -30.99 4.53
C ASP A 305 10.17 -31.51 3.97
N ILE A 306 9.21 -30.60 3.72
CA ILE A 306 7.87 -30.95 3.24
C ILE A 306 7.92 -31.34 1.75
N THR A 307 7.63 -32.60 1.45
CA THR A 307 7.48 -33.05 0.05
C THR A 307 6.26 -32.40 -0.61
N ILE A 308 6.49 -31.74 -1.75
CA ILE A 308 5.44 -31.20 -2.61
C ILE A 308 4.79 -32.38 -3.36
N ASN A 309 3.50 -32.60 -3.15
CA ASN A 309 2.75 -33.64 -3.85
C ASN A 309 1.39 -33.10 -4.33
N ALA A 310 0.80 -33.77 -5.33
CA ALA A 310 -0.44 -33.31 -5.96
C ALA A 310 -1.61 -33.18 -4.98
N ASN A 311 -1.66 -34.01 -3.93
CA ASN A 311 -2.72 -33.94 -2.93
C ASN A 311 -2.60 -32.68 -2.06
N ARG A 312 -1.40 -32.37 -1.55
CA ARG A 312 -1.15 -31.19 -0.70
C ARG A 312 -1.32 -29.89 -1.48
N SER A 313 -0.95 -29.88 -2.76
CA SER A 313 -1.13 -28.73 -3.64
C SER A 313 -2.60 -28.36 -3.90
N GLN A 314 -3.57 -29.19 -3.50
CA GLN A 314 -4.98 -28.82 -3.53
C GLN A 314 -5.40 -27.95 -2.34
N TYR A 315 -4.60 -27.94 -1.26
CA TYR A 315 -4.92 -27.26 -0.01
C TYR A 315 -4.05 -26.03 0.24
N VAL A 316 -2.77 -26.07 -0.17
CA VAL A 316 -1.83 -24.98 0.07
C VAL A 316 -0.99 -24.70 -1.17
N ASP A 317 -0.56 -23.45 -1.29
CA ASP A 317 0.45 -23.05 -2.26
C ASP A 317 1.85 -23.31 -1.68
N PHE A 318 2.74 -23.84 -2.53
CA PHE A 318 4.14 -24.07 -2.19
C PHE A 318 5.03 -23.01 -2.84
N SER A 319 6.13 -22.67 -2.14
CA SER A 319 7.25 -21.98 -2.79
C SER A 319 7.87 -22.87 -3.87
N LEU A 320 8.78 -22.29 -4.66
CA LEU A 320 9.68 -23.11 -5.47
C LEU A 320 10.47 -24.06 -4.55
N PRO A 321 10.75 -25.30 -5.00
CA PRO A 321 11.57 -26.23 -4.25
C PRO A 321 12.97 -25.66 -4.09
N TYR A 322 13.52 -25.75 -2.87
CA TYR A 322 14.88 -25.31 -2.56
C TYR A 322 15.91 -26.45 -2.65
N THR A 323 15.45 -27.69 -2.85
CA THR A 323 16.27 -28.87 -3.07
C THR A 323 15.55 -29.83 -4.00
N ASP A 324 16.27 -30.35 -4.99
CA ASP A 324 15.78 -31.41 -5.87
C ASP A 324 16.14 -32.76 -5.24
N LEU A 325 15.14 -33.44 -4.68
CA LEU A 325 15.33 -34.78 -4.11
C LEU A 325 14.68 -35.82 -5.04
N GLY A 326 15.52 -36.70 -5.58
CA GLY A 326 15.10 -37.87 -6.34
C GLY A 326 15.04 -39.13 -5.48
N VAL A 327 14.42 -40.19 -6.01
CA VAL A 327 14.44 -41.52 -5.39
C VAL A 327 15.76 -42.21 -5.75
N ALA A 328 16.51 -42.67 -4.75
CA ALA A 328 17.72 -43.46 -4.93
C ALA A 328 17.58 -44.82 -4.23
N VAL A 329 18.15 -45.87 -4.83
CA VAL A 329 18.23 -47.19 -4.20
C VAL A 329 19.55 -47.30 -3.48
N VAL A 330 19.50 -47.46 -2.16
CA VAL A 330 20.70 -47.74 -1.35
C VAL A 330 20.91 -49.25 -1.33
N ALA A 331 21.97 -49.71 -2.00
CA ALA A 331 22.41 -51.09 -1.94
C ALA A 331 23.65 -51.21 -1.04
N LYS A 332 23.70 -52.26 -0.22
CA LYS A 332 24.89 -52.59 0.55
C LYS A 332 26.02 -52.91 -0.44
N SER A 333 27.16 -52.23 -0.31
CA SER A 333 28.36 -52.63 -1.03
C SER A 333 28.81 -53.99 -0.52
N ASP A 334 28.92 -54.99 -1.40
CA ASP A 334 29.46 -56.29 -1.03
C ASP A 334 30.92 -56.16 -0.57
N VAL A 335 31.24 -56.94 0.46
CA VAL A 335 32.56 -56.99 1.09
C VAL A 335 33.60 -57.46 0.07
N LYS A 336 34.80 -56.87 0.10
CA LYS A 336 35.94 -57.25 -0.76
C LYS A 336 36.22 -58.76 -0.61
N ASP A 337 35.95 -59.53 -1.67
CA ASP A 337 36.28 -60.95 -1.75
C ASP A 337 37.81 -61.12 -1.75
N PRO A 338 38.43 -61.72 -0.72
CA PRO A 338 39.89 -61.93 -0.67
C PRO A 338 40.41 -62.84 -1.79
N TRP A 339 39.54 -63.67 -2.37
CA TRP A 339 39.84 -64.62 -3.43
C TRP A 339 39.46 -64.08 -4.82
N PHE A 340 39.21 -62.77 -4.93
CA PHE A 340 38.96 -62.09 -6.20
C PHE A 340 40.01 -62.43 -7.26
N PHE A 341 41.29 -62.59 -6.88
CA PHE A 341 42.38 -62.87 -7.80
C PHE A 341 42.30 -64.28 -8.45
N LEU A 342 41.50 -65.21 -7.92
CA LEU A 342 41.28 -66.52 -8.53
C LEU A 342 40.19 -66.51 -9.59
N ARG A 343 39.29 -65.51 -9.59
CA ARG A 343 38.18 -65.38 -10.55
C ARG A 343 38.58 -65.19 -12.03
N PRO A 344 39.74 -64.61 -12.41
CA PRO A 344 40.09 -64.39 -13.81
C PRO A 344 40.32 -65.67 -14.61
N LEU A 345 40.74 -66.77 -13.97
CA LEU A 345 40.99 -68.04 -14.62
C LEU A 345 39.96 -69.07 -14.18
N ARG A 346 39.52 -69.92 -15.10
CA ARG A 346 38.66 -71.05 -14.74
C ARG A 346 39.42 -72.03 -13.84
N PRO A 347 38.76 -72.74 -12.91
CA PRO A 347 39.42 -73.68 -12.02
C PRO A 347 40.27 -74.73 -12.75
N GLU A 348 39.86 -75.14 -13.95
CA GLU A 348 40.62 -76.11 -14.75
C GLU A 348 41.97 -75.55 -15.21
N LEU A 349 42.04 -74.26 -15.54
CA LEU A 349 43.29 -73.59 -15.93
C LEU A 349 44.27 -73.49 -14.75
N TRP A 350 43.76 -73.22 -13.54
CA TRP A 350 44.59 -73.24 -12.34
C TRP A 350 45.16 -74.63 -12.06
N ILE A 351 44.35 -75.68 -12.21
CA ILE A 351 44.79 -77.07 -12.04
C ILE A 351 45.83 -77.43 -13.10
N ILE A 352 45.59 -77.11 -14.38
CA ILE A 352 46.54 -77.36 -15.48
C ILE A 352 47.86 -76.64 -15.23
N SER A 353 47.83 -75.37 -14.80
CA SER A 353 49.02 -74.61 -14.46
C SER A 353 49.80 -75.24 -13.30
N GLY A 354 49.10 -75.77 -12.29
CA GLY A 354 49.73 -76.51 -11.18
C GLY A 354 50.37 -77.82 -11.65
N CYS A 355 49.66 -78.61 -12.47
CA CYS A 355 50.19 -79.85 -13.03
C CYS A 355 51.42 -79.60 -13.92
N LEU A 356 51.39 -78.58 -14.77
CA LEU A 356 52.53 -78.16 -15.60
C LEU A 356 53.73 -77.79 -14.72
N PHE A 357 53.52 -77.00 -13.66
CA PHE A 357 54.58 -76.59 -12.74
C PHE A 357 55.28 -77.80 -12.07
N VAL A 358 54.50 -78.76 -11.57
CA VAL A 358 55.04 -80.00 -10.96
C VAL A 358 55.79 -80.83 -11.99
N LEU A 359 55.26 -80.97 -13.21
CA LEU A 359 55.89 -81.73 -14.29
C LEU A 359 57.23 -81.10 -14.70
N THR A 360 57.30 -79.78 -14.86
CA THR A 360 58.57 -79.08 -15.10
C THR A 360 59.57 -79.27 -13.98
N GLY A 361 59.13 -79.26 -12.71
CA GLY A 361 60.01 -79.51 -11.57
C GLY A 361 60.51 -80.94 -11.43
N PHE A 362 59.86 -81.91 -12.07
CA PHE A 362 60.34 -83.30 -12.13
C PHE A 362 61.29 -83.55 -13.30
N VAL A 363 61.16 -82.78 -14.39
CA VAL A 363 61.97 -82.92 -15.60
C VAL A 363 63.34 -82.25 -15.46
N VAL A 364 63.43 -81.17 -14.68
CA VAL A 364 64.68 -80.49 -14.28
C VAL A 364 65.26 -81.20 -13.07
#